data_AF-A0A9Q5ZAT0-F1
#
_entry.id   AF-A0A9Q5ZAT0-F1
#
_cell.length_a   1.000
_cell.length_b   1.000
_cell.length_c   1.000
_cell.angle_alpha   90.00
_cell.angle_beta   90.00
_cell.angle_gamma   90.00
#
_symmetry.space_group_name_H-M   'P 1'
#
loop_
_entity.id
_entity.type
_entity.pdbx_description
1 polymer ?
#
loop_
_entity_poly.entity_id
_entity_poly.type
_entity_poly.pdbx_seq_one_letter_code
_entity_poly.pdbx_strand_id
1 'polypeptide(L)' 'MYQQSDDELLLSVGDTIQFEDERGEVAEGEVMEVSEVLNMVKVMPLSGLLIIPKWIHADNILTDDDIEFVFQ' A
#
# COMPACT_ATOMS: atom_id res chain seq x y z
N MET A 1 32.04 -8.99 -5.49
CA MET A 1 31.24 -7.79 -5.18
C MET A 1 29.85 -8.33 -4.94
N TYR A 2 29.41 -8.39 -3.68
CA TYR A 2 28.17 -9.07 -3.30
C TYR A 2 26.95 -8.23 -3.68
N GLN A 3 25.91 -8.96 -4.11
CA GLN A 3 24.58 -8.52 -4.53
C GLN A 3 23.97 -7.48 -3.60
N GLN A 4 23.50 -6.38 -4.18
CA GLN A 4 22.52 -5.50 -3.57
C GLN A 4 21.19 -5.87 -4.23
N SER A 5 20.43 -6.76 -3.59
CA SER A 5 19.03 -6.99 -3.94
C SER A 5 18.25 -5.82 -3.36
N ASP A 6 18.10 -4.77 -4.17
CA ASP A 6 17.16 -3.69 -3.92
C ASP A 6 15.75 -4.26 -4.21
N ASP A 7 15.11 -4.85 -3.20
CA ASP A 7 13.74 -5.36 -3.32
C ASP A 7 12.75 -4.18 -3.23
N GLU A 8 12.53 -3.50 -4.35
CA GLU A 8 11.48 -2.47 -4.52
C GLU A 8 10.08 -3.11 -4.45
N LEU A 9 9.18 -2.58 -3.62
CA LEU A 9 7.78 -3.05 -3.55
C LEU A 9 6.98 -2.47 -4.73
N LEU A 10 6.95 -3.22 -5.83
CA LEU A 10 6.15 -2.88 -7.02
C LEU A 10 4.67 -3.26 -6.78
N LEU A 11 3.86 -2.29 -6.36
CA LEU A 11 2.42 -2.47 -6.22
C LEU A 11 1.72 -2.47 -7.59
N SER A 12 0.96 -3.51 -7.85
CA SER A 12 0.15 -3.69 -9.05
C SER A 12 -1.34 -3.61 -8.73
N VAL A 13 -2.13 -3.17 -9.71
CA VAL A 13 -3.60 -3.27 -9.61
C VAL A 13 -4.00 -4.73 -9.47
N GLY A 14 -4.83 -5.03 -8.47
CA GLY A 14 -5.23 -6.38 -8.07
C GLY A 14 -4.45 -6.96 -6.90
N ASP A 15 -3.35 -6.33 -6.48
CA ASP A 15 -2.59 -6.77 -5.31
C ASP A 15 -3.40 -6.55 -4.04
N THR A 16 -3.27 -7.45 -3.07
CA THR A 16 -3.85 -7.28 -1.74
C THR A 16 -2.80 -6.72 -0.81
N ILE A 17 -3.14 -5.63 -0.13
CA ILE A 17 -2.24 -4.96 0.82
C ILE A 17 -2.92 -4.77 2.17
N GLN A 18 -2.11 -4.69 3.22
CA GLN A 18 -2.52 -4.20 4.52
C GLN A 18 -2.20 -2.72 4.64
N PHE A 19 -3.08 -1.96 5.30
CA PHE A 19 -2.88 -0.55 5.53
C PHE A 19 -3.52 -0.11 6.84
N GLU A 20 -2.99 0.96 7.43
CA GLU A 20 -3.59 1.64 8.57
C GLU A 20 -4.64 2.65 8.10
N ASP A 21 -5.88 2.52 8.60
CA ASP A 21 -6.97 3.42 8.25
C ASP A 21 -6.93 4.74 9.05
N GLU A 22 -7.87 5.64 8.77
CA GLU A 22 -7.98 6.95 9.45
C GLU A 22 -8.26 6.87 10.97
N ARG A 23 -8.57 5.68 11.49
CA ARG A 23 -8.82 5.39 12.91
C ARG A 23 -7.63 4.72 13.59
N GLY A 24 -6.57 4.41 12.83
CA GLY A 24 -5.42 3.66 13.31
C GLY A 24 -5.64 2.15 13.33
N GLU A 25 -6.68 1.65 12.66
CA GLU A 25 -6.98 0.22 12.59
C GLU A 25 -6.35 -0.38 11.33
N VAL A 26 -5.81 -1.60 11.47
CA VAL A 26 -5.25 -2.34 10.33
C VAL A 26 -6.38 -2.96 9.52
N ALA A 27 -6.38 -2.69 8.22
CA ALA A 27 -7.34 -3.23 7.27
C ALA A 27 -6.63 -3.82 6.05
N GLU A 28 -7.29 -4.76 5.39
CA GLU A 28 -6.85 -5.33 4.11
C GLU A 28 -7.68 -4.75 2.97
N GLY A 29 -7.04 -4.55 1.82
CA GLY A 29 -7.69 -4.04 0.62
C GLY A 29 -7.01 -4.45 -0.67
N GLU A 30 -7.79 -4.50 -1.74
CA GLU A 30 -7.29 -4.74 -3.09
C GLU A 30 -6.93 -3.42 -3.76
N VAL A 31 -5.75 -3.33 -4.36
CA VAL A 31 -5.27 -2.16 -5.09
C VAL A 31 -6.07 -1.99 -6.37
N MET A 32 -6.73 -0.84 -6.51
CA MET A 32 -7.48 -0.47 -7.70
C MET A 32 -6.70 0.45 -8.62
N GLU A 33 -5.86 1.33 -8.07
CA GLU A 33 -5.14 2.36 -8.79
C GLU A 33 -3.92 2.80 -7.99
N VAL A 34 -2.80 3.07 -8.67
CA VAL A 34 -1.57 3.59 -8.06
C VAL A 34 -1.25 4.93 -8.71
N SER A 35 -1.02 5.94 -7.89
CA SER A 35 -0.61 7.28 -8.34
C SER A 35 0.75 7.62 -7.76
N GLU A 36 1.80 7.43 -8.56
CA GLU A 36 3.18 7.77 -8.19
C GLU A 36 3.35 9.28 -7.96
N VAL A 37 2.65 10.10 -8.76
CA VAL A 37 2.70 11.58 -8.64
C VAL A 37 2.17 12.06 -7.30
N LEU A 38 1.16 11.37 -6.75
CA LEU A 38 0.55 11.73 -5.46
C LEU A 38 1.11 10.90 -4.30
N ASN A 39 1.91 9.88 -4.57
CA ASN A 39 2.31 8.84 -3.61
C ASN A 39 1.10 8.22 -2.87
N MET A 40 0.03 7.92 -3.63
CA MET A 40 -1.20 7.37 -3.09
C MET A 40 -1.65 6.12 -3.85
N VAL A 41 -2.30 5.23 -3.13
CA VAL A 41 -2.89 4.02 -3.65
C VAL A 41 -4.38 4.04 -3.37
N LYS A 42 -5.19 3.81 -4.41
CA LYS A 42 -6.61 3.61 -4.26
C LYS A 42 -6.86 2.15 -3.96
N VAL A 43 -7.51 1.86 -2.85
CA VAL A 43 -7.79 0.50 -2.40
C VAL A 43 -9.29 0.28 -2.23
N MET A 44 -9.74 -0.93 -2.53
CA MET A 44 -11.05 -1.44 -2.13
C MET A 44 -10.88 -2.27 -0.85
N PRO A 45 -11.39 -1.82 0.30
CA PRO A 45 -11.32 -2.61 1.54
C PRO A 45 -12.03 -3.96 1.39
N LEU A 46 -11.42 -5.03 1.87
CA LEU A 46 -12.00 -6.38 1.85
C LEU A 46 -12.91 -6.65 3.06
N SER A 47 -12.79 -5.84 4.11
CA SER A 47 -13.58 -5.96 5.34
C SER A 47 -13.92 -4.59 5.93
N GLY A 48 -14.87 -4.57 6.87
CA GLY A 48 -15.32 -3.36 7.57
C GLY A 48 -16.81 -3.06 7.36
N LEU A 49 -17.29 -2.03 8.07
CA LEU A 49 -18.71 -1.65 8.05
C LEU A 49 -19.13 -0.95 6.75
N LEU A 50 -18.18 -0.28 6.07
CA LEU A 50 -18.43 0.48 4.86
C LEU A 50 -17.36 0.15 3.81
N ILE A 51 -17.71 -0.67 2.84
CA ILE A 51 -16.82 -1.08 1.75
C ILE A 51 -16.99 -0.10 0.59
N ILE A 52 -16.15 0.94 0.59
CA ILE A 52 -16.05 1.91 -0.49
C ILE A 52 -14.57 2.12 -0.85
N PRO A 53 -14.24 2.41 -2.12
CA PRO A 53 -12.88 2.72 -2.51
C PRO A 53 -12.36 3.93 -1.75
N LYS A 54 -11.12 3.85 -1.27
CA LYS A 54 -10.45 4.92 -0.53
C LYS A 54 -9.05 5.14 -1.08
N TRP A 55 -8.58 6.38 -1.04
CA TRP A 55 -7.20 6.73 -1.31
C TRP A 55 -6.41 6.69 -0.01
N ILE A 56 -5.33 5.93 -0.01
CA ILE A 56 -4.42 5.73 1.12
C ILE A 56 -3.04 6.19 0.71
N HIS A 57 -2.32 6.84 1.62
CA HIS A 57 -0.94 7.25 1.38
C HIS A 57 -0.04 6.01 1.36
N ALA A 58 0.94 5.94 0.47
CA ALA A 58 1.81 4.75 0.36
C ALA A 58 2.53 4.43 1.68
N ASP A 59 2.90 5.46 2.46
CA ASP A 59 3.55 5.32 3.77
C ASP A 59 2.67 4.63 4.84
N ASN A 60 1.35 4.56 4.63
CA ASN A 60 0.42 3.88 5.55
C ASN A 60 0.21 2.40 5.18
N ILE A 61 0.84 1.93 4.11
CA ILE A 61 0.81 0.54 3.69
C ILE A 61 1.76 -0.24 4.60
N LEU A 62 1.22 -1.24 5.28
CA LEU A 62 1.97 -2.12 6.14
C LEU A 62 2.51 -3.27 5.28
N THR A 63 3.83 -3.35 5.16
CA THR A 63 4.52 -4.45 4.52
C THR A 63 5.05 -5.39 5.58
N ASP A 64 4.86 -6.69 5.41
CA ASP A 64 5.21 -7.67 6.44
C ASP A 64 6.72 -7.78 6.74
N ASP A 65 7.63 -7.17 5.97
CA ASP A 65 9.06 -7.17 6.27
C ASP A 65 9.79 -5.93 5.68
N ASP A 66 10.46 -5.13 6.53
CA ASP A 66 11.62 -4.25 6.24
C ASP A 66 11.68 -3.47 4.89
N ILE A 67 10.78 -2.51 4.63
CA ILE A 67 10.86 -1.68 3.40
C ILE A 67 11.03 -0.18 3.72
N GLU A 68 12.17 0.40 3.29
CA GLU A 68 12.50 1.83 3.39
C GLU A 68 12.17 2.57 2.07
N PHE A 69 11.52 3.74 2.15
CA PHE A 69 11.08 4.54 1.00
C PHE A 69 12.18 5.51 0.50
N VAL A 70 12.40 5.59 -0.83
CA VAL A 70 13.24 6.65 -1.46
C VAL A 70 12.52 7.26 -2.67
N PHE A 71 12.35 8.58 -2.65
CA PHE A 71 11.73 9.36 -3.74
C PHE A 71 12.78 9.90 -4.72
N GLN A 72 12.54 9.78 -6.04
CA GLN A 72 13.29 10.49 -7.09
C GLN A 72 12.51 11.71 -7.60
#